data_AF-V8N345-F1
#
_entry.id   AF-V8N345-F1
#
_cell.length_a   1.000
_cell.length_b   1.000
_cell.length_c   1.000
_cell.angle_alpha   90.00
_cell.angle_beta   90.00
_cell.angle_gamma   90.00
#
_symmetry.space_group_name_H-M   'P 1'
#
loop_
_entity.id
_entity.type
_entity.pdbx_description
1 polymer ?
#
loop_
_entity_poly.entity_id
_entity_poly.type
_entity_poly.pdbx_seq_one_letter_code
_entity_poly.pdbx_strand_id
1 'polypeptide(L)'
;MKLTLGSRPPCTKTESGQFWLNIVQKGLHLCTGNEWISMLEVEERLDYLEEYQRLATNSETLGIEIFVIPMVGLFVATANRFTPPGSAIYKWIDEKFVPYQNLPTYQAQSWEFFTVGK
;
A
#
# COMPACT_ATOMS: atom_id res chain seq x y z
N MET A 1 2.06 18.32 -24.17
CA MET A 1 2.06 18.32 -22.69
C MET A 1 2.51 19.71 -22.22
N LYS A 2 1.73 20.36 -21.35
CA LYS A 2 2.06 21.68 -20.77
C LYS A 2 2.38 21.52 -19.28
N LEU A 3 3.41 22.23 -18.81
CA LEU A 3 3.85 22.23 -17.42
C LEU A 3 3.67 23.63 -16.84
N THR A 4 3.03 23.77 -15.68
CA THR A 4 2.90 25.07 -15.01
C THR A 4 3.13 24.94 -13.50
N LEU A 5 3.73 25.97 -12.89
CA LEU A 5 3.77 26.14 -11.43
C LEU A 5 2.38 26.62 -10.94
N GLY A 6 1.43 25.70 -10.84
CA GLY A 6 0.13 25.94 -10.21
C GLY A 6 -0.87 26.84 -10.97
N SER A 7 -0.44 27.58 -12.00
CA SER A 7 -1.35 28.36 -12.84
C SER A 7 -2.11 27.45 -13.81
N ARG A 8 -3.44 27.47 -13.75
CA ARG A 8 -4.30 26.65 -14.62
C ARG A 8 -4.28 27.22 -16.05
N PRO A 9 -3.76 26.50 -17.05
CA PRO A 9 -3.77 26.95 -18.44
C PRO A 9 -5.19 26.92 -19.01
N PRO A 10 -5.48 27.72 -20.06
CA PRO A 10 -6.76 27.62 -20.77
C PRO A 10 -6.90 26.22 -21.40
N CYS A 11 -8.09 25.65 -21.32
CA CYS A 11 -8.50 24.48 -22.08
C CYS A 11 -9.59 24.91 -23.06
N THR A 12 -9.22 25.03 -24.32
CA THR A 12 -10.16 25.28 -25.41
C THR A 12 -10.02 24.20 -26.47
N LYS A 13 -10.80 24.27 -27.56
CA LYS A 13 -10.74 23.29 -28.66
C LYS A 13 -9.33 23.15 -29.24
N THR A 14 -8.47 24.16 -29.15
CA THR A 14 -7.07 24.09 -29.60
C THR A 14 -6.19 23.24 -28.70
N GLU A 15 -6.52 23.13 -27.42
CA GLU A 15 -5.82 22.29 -26.44
C GLU A 15 -6.48 20.93 -26.23
N SER A 16 -7.58 20.60 -26.94
CA SER A 16 -8.27 19.32 -26.78
C SER A 16 -7.31 18.14 -26.96
N GLY A 17 -7.33 17.19 -26.02
CA GLY A 17 -6.44 16.04 -25.99
C GLY A 17 -5.04 16.32 -25.42
N GLN A 18 -4.72 17.56 -25.02
CA GLN A 18 -3.45 17.85 -24.36
C GLN A 18 -3.50 17.49 -22.88
N PHE A 19 -2.34 17.08 -22.36
CA PHE A 19 -2.10 16.91 -20.93
C PHE A 19 -1.51 18.16 -20.28
N TRP A 20 -1.98 18.48 -19.08
CA TRP A 20 -1.43 19.49 -18.19
C TRP A 20 -0.96 18.82 -16.89
N LEU A 21 0.30 19.03 -16.53
CA LEU A 21 0.86 18.59 -15.25
C LEU A 21 1.00 19.80 -14.31
N ASN A 22 0.22 19.80 -13.23
CA ASN A 22 0.33 20.73 -12.12
C ASN A 22 1.35 20.20 -11.11
N ILE A 23 2.54 20.80 -11.10
CA ILE A 23 3.64 20.34 -10.23
C ILE A 23 3.46 20.70 -8.75
N VAL A 24 2.60 21.67 -8.42
CA VAL A 24 2.34 22.05 -7.03
C VAL A 24 1.43 21.02 -6.36
N GLN A 25 0.36 20.64 -7.05
CA GLN A 25 -0.61 19.65 -6.55
C GLN A 25 -0.28 18.21 -6.97
N LYS A 26 0.82 18.00 -7.71
CA LYS A 26 1.18 16.72 -8.33
C LYS A 26 0.03 16.09 -9.14
N GLY A 27 -0.80 16.95 -9.75
CA GLY A 27 -1.99 16.54 -10.50
C GLY A 27 -1.72 16.49 -12.01
N LEU A 28 -2.21 15.45 -12.68
CA LEU A 28 -2.18 15.31 -14.13
C LEU A 28 -3.61 15.46 -14.64
N HIS A 29 -3.81 16.35 -15.61
CA HIS A 29 -5.12 16.66 -16.17
C HIS A 29 -5.15 16.48 -17.68
N LEU A 30 -6.30 16.10 -18.23
CA LEU A 30 -6.58 16.01 -19.68
C LEU A 30 -7.58 17.11 -20.08
N CYS A 31 -7.32 17.82 -21.17
CA CYS A 31 -8.25 18.82 -21.71
C CYS A 31 -9.28 18.17 -22.64
N THR A 32 -10.56 18.32 -22.35
CA THR A 32 -11.68 17.83 -23.19
C THR A 32 -12.06 18.79 -24.32
N GLY A 33 -11.37 19.93 -24.41
CA GLY A 33 -11.66 21.03 -25.32
C GLY A 33 -12.44 22.18 -24.68
N ASN A 34 -12.99 21.98 -23.49
CA ASN A 34 -13.64 23.02 -22.69
C ASN A 34 -13.20 23.01 -21.22
N GLU A 35 -12.81 21.85 -20.69
CA GLU A 35 -12.44 21.67 -19.29
C GLU A 35 -11.23 20.76 -19.12
N TRP A 36 -10.54 20.94 -17.99
CA TRP A 36 -9.48 20.03 -17.53
C TRP A 36 -10.08 19.01 -16.57
N ILE A 37 -10.02 17.72 -16.92
CA ILE A 37 -10.41 16.60 -16.04
C ILE A 37 -9.17 16.00 -15.37
N SER A 38 -9.27 15.58 -14.09
CA SER A 38 -8.14 14.91 -13.41
C SER A 38 -8.00 13.48 -13.92
N MET A 39 -6.77 13.11 -14.28
CA MET A 39 -6.40 11.75 -14.69
C MET A 39 -5.66 10.99 -13.58
N LEU A 40 -5.23 11.68 -12.54
CA LEU A 40 -4.72 11.08 -11.31
C LEU A 40 -5.81 11.20 -10.24
N GLU A 41 -6.27 10.07 -9.73
CA GLU A 41 -6.85 10.00 -8.40
C GLU A 41 -5.69 10.25 -7.43
N VAL A 42 -5.54 11.51 -7.01
CA VAL A 42 -4.58 11.83 -5.95
C VAL A 42 -5.21 11.33 -4.66
N GLU A 43 -4.91 10.10 -4.28
CA GLU A 43 -5.10 9.66 -2.90
C GLU A 43 -4.22 10.58 -2.04
N GLU A 44 -4.85 11.49 -1.30
CA GLU A 44 -4.14 12.32 -0.34
C GLU A 44 -3.52 11.39 0.70
N ARG A 45 -2.18 11.40 0.76
CA ARG A 45 -1.47 10.72 1.84
C ARG A 45 -1.95 11.32 3.15
N LEU A 46 -2.47 10.47 4.04
CA LEU A 46 -2.85 10.85 5.39
C LEU A 46 -1.63 11.46 6.08
N ASP A 47 -1.65 12.78 6.29
CA ASP A 47 -0.56 13.59 6.81
C ASP A 47 -0.35 13.42 8.33
N TYR A 48 -1.34 12.83 8.98
CA TYR A 48 -1.31 12.42 10.39
C TYR A 48 -0.78 10.99 10.60
N LEU A 49 -0.48 10.24 9.55
CA LEU A 49 0.10 8.89 9.65
C LEU A 49 1.57 8.89 9.22
N GLU A 50 2.42 8.49 10.15
CA GLU A 50 3.81 8.17 9.85
C GLU A 50 3.92 6.71 9.39
N GLU A 51 4.61 6.49 8.27
CA GLU A 51 4.87 5.15 7.77
C GLU A 51 6.04 4.55 8.57
N TYR A 52 5.72 3.65 9.50
CA TYR A 52 6.74 3.07 10.40
C TYR A 52 7.63 2.05 9.70
N GLN A 53 7.02 1.08 9.00
CA GLN A 53 7.72 -0.02 8.35
C GLN A 53 6.91 -0.59 7.19
N ARG A 54 7.61 -1.09 6.15
CA ARG A 54 7.02 -1.94 5.11
C ARG A 54 7.40 -3.40 5.32
N LEU A 55 6.42 -4.28 5.22
CA LEU A 55 6.61 -5.74 5.26
C LEU A 55 6.37 -6.31 3.87
N ALA A 56 7.43 -6.80 3.23
CA ALA A 56 7.33 -7.49 1.95
C ALA A 56 6.90 -8.94 2.18
N THR A 57 5.71 -9.30 1.71
CA THR A 57 5.14 -10.65 1.84
C THR A 57 5.39 -11.51 0.61
N ASN A 58 5.13 -12.81 0.72
CA ASN A 58 5.50 -13.76 -0.34
C ASN A 58 4.53 -13.77 -1.54
N SER A 59 3.29 -13.33 -1.36
CA SER A 59 2.29 -13.18 -2.42
C SER A 59 1.19 -12.21 -1.96
N GLU A 60 0.05 -12.16 -2.68
CA GLU A 60 -1.15 -11.47 -2.21
C GLU A 60 -1.47 -11.91 -0.77
N THR A 61 -1.70 -10.92 0.09
CA THR A 61 -1.98 -11.09 1.51
C THR A 61 -3.42 -10.73 1.77
N LEU A 62 -4.23 -11.71 2.15
CA LEU A 62 -5.68 -11.53 2.33
C LEU A 62 -6.05 -11.25 3.79
N GLY A 63 -5.15 -11.59 4.72
CA GLY A 63 -5.31 -11.36 6.14
C GLY A 63 -3.97 -11.18 6.82
N ILE A 64 -3.96 -10.38 7.88
CA ILE A 64 -2.80 -10.16 8.74
C ILE A 64 -3.29 -10.33 10.18
N GLU A 65 -2.57 -11.12 10.95
CA GLU A 65 -2.83 -11.34 12.37
C GLU A 65 -1.60 -10.95 13.19
N ILE A 66 -1.80 -10.17 14.26
CA ILE A 66 -0.75 -9.70 15.16
C ILE A 66 -0.97 -10.32 16.52
N PHE A 67 0.02 -11.02 17.06
CA PHE A 67 -0.14 -11.75 18.31
C PHE A 67 1.14 -11.81 19.14
N VAL A 68 0.97 -11.98 20.45
CA VAL A 68 2.07 -12.10 21.41
C VAL A 68 2.09 -13.51 21.96
N ILE A 69 3.26 -14.14 21.90
CA ILE A 69 3.54 -15.37 22.64
C ILE A 69 4.26 -14.98 23.93
N PRO A 70 3.70 -15.26 25.13
CA PRO A 70 4.32 -14.92 26.40
C PRO A 70 5.76 -15.41 26.47
N MET A 71 6.66 -14.57 26.96
CA MET A 71 8.10 -14.82 27.09
C MET A 71 8.87 -15.03 25.78
N VAL A 72 8.21 -15.10 24.62
CA VAL A 72 8.87 -15.35 23.32
C VAL A 72 8.92 -14.08 22.46
N GLY A 73 7.82 -13.31 22.41
CA GLY A 73 7.77 -12.02 21.71
C GLY A 73 6.48 -11.75 20.94
N LEU A 74 6.50 -10.64 20.20
CA LEU A 74 5.43 -10.18 19.31
C LEU A 74 5.68 -10.69 17.89
N PHE A 75 4.62 -11.15 17.22
CA PHE A 75 4.66 -11.73 15.90
C PHE A 75 3.57 -11.15 15.00
N VAL A 76 3.81 -11.24 13.69
CA VAL A 76 2.83 -10.96 12.64
C VAL A 76 2.78 -12.18 11.73
N ALA A 77 1.58 -12.72 11.49
CA ALA A 77 1.33 -13.73 10.47
C ALA A 77 0.58 -13.14 9.29
N THR A 78 1.02 -13.42 8.07
CA THR A 78 0.37 -12.94 6.84
C THR A 78 -0.22 -14.11 6.08
N ALA A 79 -1.51 -14.07 5.77
CA ALA A 79 -2.21 -15.10 5.01
C ALA A 79 -1.87 -14.94 3.52
N ASN A 80 -0.78 -15.61 3.08
CA ASN A 80 -0.33 -15.54 1.69
C ASN A 80 -1.02 -16.59 0.82
N ARG A 81 -1.47 -16.14 -0.34
CA ARG A 81 -2.20 -16.92 -1.34
C ARG A 81 -1.39 -18.05 -1.98
N PHE A 82 -0.11 -17.80 -2.33
CA PHE A 82 0.69 -18.75 -3.12
C PHE A 82 1.74 -19.47 -2.28
N THR A 83 2.08 -20.68 -2.73
CA THR A 83 3.18 -21.49 -2.22
C THR A 83 3.94 -22.11 -3.39
N PRO A 84 5.27 -22.34 -3.29
CA PRO A 84 6.15 -21.99 -2.18
C PRO A 84 6.49 -20.47 -2.15
N PRO A 85 6.85 -19.90 -0.97
CA PRO A 85 7.02 -20.56 0.32
C PRO A 85 5.77 -20.59 1.22
N GLY A 86 4.68 -19.93 0.84
CA GLY A 86 3.46 -19.82 1.66
C GLY A 86 3.43 -18.56 2.52
N SER A 87 2.70 -18.62 3.63
CA SER A 87 2.49 -17.51 4.58
C SER A 87 3.77 -17.12 5.31
N ALA A 88 4.16 -15.85 5.21
CA ALA A 88 5.26 -15.29 5.99
C ALA A 88 4.86 -15.03 7.43
N ILE A 89 5.77 -15.33 8.36
CA ILE A 89 5.71 -14.98 9.76
C ILE A 89 6.88 -14.06 10.07
N TYR A 90 6.61 -12.94 10.74
CA TYR A 90 7.61 -11.99 11.20
C TYR A 90 7.64 -11.95 12.71
N LYS A 91 8.81 -11.67 13.29
CA LYS A 91 9.01 -11.47 14.72
C LYS A 91 9.48 -10.04 14.99
N TRP A 92 8.96 -9.42 16.03
CA TRP A 92 9.45 -8.13 16.50
C TRP A 92 10.77 -8.28 17.25
N ILE A 93 11.83 -7.69 16.71
CA ILE A 93 13.19 -7.70 17.27
C ILE A 93 13.79 -6.32 17.01
N ASP A 94 14.41 -5.71 18.02
CA ASP A 94 15.10 -4.42 17.92
C ASP A 94 14.26 -3.35 17.21
N GLU A 95 13.04 -3.14 17.73
CA GLU A 95 12.09 -2.12 17.28
C GLU A 95 11.58 -2.28 15.83
N LYS A 96 11.64 -3.48 15.26
CA LYS A 96 11.10 -3.75 13.92
C LYS A 96 10.66 -5.20 13.76
N PHE A 97 9.77 -5.44 12.81
CA PHE A 97 9.47 -6.79 12.36
C PHE A 97 10.57 -7.31 11.42
N VAL A 98 11.12 -8.48 11.73
CA VAL A 98 12.07 -9.18 10.86
C VAL A 98 11.47 -10.52 10.41
N PRO A 99 11.79 -11.01 9.20
CA PRO A 99 11.36 -12.34 8.76
C PRO A 99 11.77 -13.41 9.78
N TYR A 100 10.85 -14.28 10.15
CA TYR A 100 11.09 -15.33 11.14
C TYR A 100 10.99 -16.73 10.54
N GLN A 101 9.87 -17.04 9.87
CA GLN A 101 9.69 -18.31 9.15
C GLN A 101 8.62 -18.18 8.08
N ASN A 102 8.52 -19.18 7.20
CA ASN A 102 7.41 -19.34 6.27
C ASN A 102 6.64 -20.63 6.61
N LEU A 103 5.32 -20.57 6.50
CA LEU A 103 4.43 -21.71 6.66
C LEU A 103 3.80 -22.04 5.29
N PRO A 104 3.96 -23.27 4.77
CA PRO A 104 3.31 -23.67 3.54
C PRO A 104 1.78 -23.55 3.66
N THR A 105 1.20 -22.64 2.90
CA THR A 105 -0.25 -22.40 2.87
C THR A 105 -0.74 -22.31 1.43
N TYR A 106 -1.91 -22.87 1.14
CA TYR A 106 -2.53 -22.83 -0.18
C TYR A 106 -3.77 -21.95 -0.11
N GLN A 107 -3.71 -20.78 -0.73
CA GLN A 107 -4.82 -19.82 -0.76
C GLN A 107 -5.32 -19.40 0.64
N ALA A 108 -4.41 -19.16 1.58
CA ALA A 108 -4.77 -18.72 2.93
C ALA A 108 -5.57 -17.41 2.89
N GLN A 109 -6.64 -17.36 3.69
CA GLN A 109 -7.54 -16.21 3.77
C GLN A 109 -7.35 -15.42 5.07
N SER A 110 -7.11 -16.13 6.18
CA SER A 110 -6.93 -15.53 7.50
C SER A 110 -6.00 -16.36 8.38
N TRP A 111 -5.56 -15.73 9.47
CA TRP A 111 -4.90 -16.35 10.61
C TRP A 111 -5.69 -15.97 11.86
N GLU A 112 -5.70 -16.84 12.86
CA GLU A 112 -6.27 -16.56 14.17
C GLU A 112 -5.31 -17.11 15.23
N PHE A 113 -4.83 -16.25 16.13
CA PHE A 113 -4.03 -16.70 17.25
C PHE A 113 -4.93 -17.12 18.42
N PHE A 114 -4.64 -18.28 19.00
CA PHE A 114 -5.31 -18.74 20.20
C PHE A 114 -4.35 -19.51 21.12
N THR A 115 -4.73 -19.61 22.39
CA THR A 115 -4.02 -20.39 23.40
C THR A 115 -4.87 -21.56 23.86
N VAL A 116 -4.28 -22.74 24.03
CA VAL A 116 -4.96 -23.91 24.59
C VAL A 116 -4.39 -24.21 25.97
N GLY A 117 -5.23 -24.14 27.00
CA GLY A 117 -4.79 -24.31 28.39
C GLY A 117 -4.01 -23.11 28.94
N LYS A 118 -3.88 -23.04 30.26
CA LYS A 118 -3.04 -22.08 30.99
C LYS A 118 -1.73 -22.74 31.37
#